data_AF-A0ABD0PEB8-F1
#
_entry.id   AF-A0ABD0PEB8-F1
#
_cell.length_a   1.000
_cell.length_b   1.000
_cell.length_c   1.000
_cell.angle_alpha   90.00
_cell.angle_beta   90.00
_cell.angle_gamma   90.00
#
_symmetry.space_group_name_H-M   'P 1'
#
loop_
_entity.id
_entity.type
_entity.pdbx_description
1 polymer ?
#
loop_
_entity_poly.entity_id
_entity_poly.type
_entity_poly.pdbx_seq_one_letter_code
_entity_poly.pdbx_strand_id
1 'polypeptide(L)' 'LFSWSRAVQIRTNLDLVLDWLQGAGLGDIASEFLKKLSVTVNFLCIPKTRLIQ' A
#
# COMPACT_ATOMS: atom_id res chain seq x y z
N LEU A 1 -9.54 -16.79 -2.33
CA LEU A 1 -8.36 -16.76 -1.43
C LEU A 1 -7.47 -15.61 -1.85
N PHE A 2 -7.15 -14.71 -0.92
CA PHE A 2 -6.25 -13.58 -1.20
C PHE A 2 -4.79 -14.07 -1.20
N SER A 3 -3.99 -13.67 -2.21
CA SER A 3 -2.58 -14.07 -2.33
C SER A 3 -1.66 -12.97 -1.80
N TRP A 4 -0.68 -13.35 -0.97
CA TRP A 4 0.35 -12.45 -0.47
C TRP A 4 1.15 -11.79 -1.60
N SER A 5 1.51 -12.55 -2.64
CA SER A 5 2.24 -12.01 -3.81
C SER A 5 1.47 -10.88 -4.49
N ARG A 6 0.13 -10.98 -4.54
CA ARG A 6 -0.73 -9.95 -5.10
C ARG A 6 -0.80 -8.71 -4.21
N ALA A 7 -0.80 -8.89 -2.88
CA ALA A 7 -0.69 -7.79 -1.93
C ALA A 7 0.60 -6.99 -2.13
N VAL A 8 1.72 -7.70 -2.21
CA VAL A 8 3.04 -7.09 -2.42
C VAL A 8 3.09 -6.33 -3.73
N GLN A 9 2.57 -6.92 -4.82
CA GLN A 9 2.51 -6.23 -6.12
C GLN A 9 1.68 -4.93 -6.04
N ILE A 10 0.51 -4.97 -5.40
CA ILE A 10 -0.31 -3.76 -5.22
C ILE A 10 0.43 -2.73 -4.37
N ARG A 11 1.15 -3.16 -3.32
CA ARG A 11 1.93 -2.27 -2.46
C ARG A 11 3.03 -1.57 -3.24
N THR A 12 3.83 -2.33 -3.99
CA THR A 12 4.90 -1.77 -4.82
C THR A 12 4.37 -0.76 -5.83
N ASN A 13 3.26 -1.08 -6.51
CA ASN A 13 2.65 -0.15 -7.46
C ASN A 13 2.14 1.12 -6.78
N LEU A 14 1.57 0.99 -5.59
CA LEU A 14 1.07 2.13 -4.81
C LEU A 14 2.23 3.03 -4.34
N ASP A 15 3.34 2.45 -3.90
CA ASP A 15 4.53 3.20 -3.51
C ASP A 15 5.09 4.00 -4.71
N LEU A 16 5.15 3.39 -5.92
CA LEU A 16 5.57 4.10 -7.14
C LEU A 16 4.65 5.29 -7.48
N VAL A 17 3.33 5.14 -7.31
CA VAL A 17 2.37 6.23 -7.57
C VAL A 17 2.52 7.35 -6.54
N LEU A 18 2.70 7.01 -5.26
CA LEU A 18 2.89 8.00 -4.20
C LEU A 18 4.19 8.78 -4.40
N ASP A 19 5.30 8.12 -4.75
CA ASP A 19 6.57 8.77 -5.05
C ASP A 19 6.45 9.71 -6.26
N TRP A 20 5.75 9.29 -7.31
CA TRP A 20 5.51 10.15 -8.48
C TRP A 20 4.67 11.38 -8.11
N LEU A 21 3.60 11.22 -7.35
CA LEU A 21 2.76 12.33 -6.89
C LEU A 21 3.51 13.28 -5.95
N GLN A 22 4.37 12.74 -5.09
CA GLN A 22 5.27 13.54 -4.25
C GLN A 22 6.20 14.41 -5.10
N GLY A 23 6.85 13.83 -6.11
CA GLY A 23 7.71 14.56 -7.05
C GLY A 23 6.96 15.62 -7.88
N ALA A 24 5.66 15.42 -8.10
CA ALA A 24 4.78 16.39 -8.76
C ALA A 24 4.22 17.48 -7.82
N GLY A 25 4.57 17.47 -6.53
CA GLY A 25 4.06 18.43 -5.54
C GLY A 25 2.64 18.14 -5.04
N LEU A 26 2.12 16.92 -5.28
CA LEU A 26 0.78 16.47 -4.90
C LEU A 26 0.79 15.51 -3.70
N GLY A 27 1.88 15.49 -2.92
CA GLY A 27 2.09 14.52 -1.83
C GLY A 27 1.00 14.53 -0.77
N ASP A 28 0.60 15.72 -0.29
CA ASP A 28 -0.37 15.86 0.80
C ASP A 28 -1.75 15.31 0.41
N ILE A 29 -2.25 15.71 -0.77
CA ILE A 29 -3.55 15.24 -1.28
C ILE A 29 -3.52 13.75 -1.64
N ALA A 30 -2.40 13.26 -2.17
CA ALA A 30 -2.22 11.85 -2.48
C ALA A 30 -2.25 10.98 -1.23
N SER A 31 -1.55 11.42 -0.17
CA SER A 31 -1.52 10.74 1.13
C SER A 31 -2.91 10.68 1.76
N GLU A 32 -3.67 11.78 1.73
CA GLU A 32 -5.03 11.82 2.27
C GLU A 32 -5.98 10.92 1.47
N PHE A 33 -5.98 11.05 0.14
CA PHE A 33 -6.88 10.30 -0.74
C PHE A 33 -6.61 8.79 -0.73
N LEU A 34 -5.33 8.39 -0.73
CA LEU A 34 -4.93 6.98 -0.82
C LEU A 34 -4.77 6.31 0.56
N LYS A 35 -4.91 7.05 1.67
CA LYS A 35 -4.70 6.55 3.05
C LYS A 35 -5.37 5.20 3.31
N LYS A 36 -6.65 5.06 2.99
CA LYS A 36 -7.42 3.84 3.26
C LYS A 36 -6.91 2.64 2.46
N LEU A 37 -6.52 2.88 1.21
CA LEU A 37 -5.93 1.85 0.35
C LEU A 37 -4.55 1.45 0.88
N SER A 38 -3.70 2.43 1.22
CA SER A 38 -2.36 2.18 1.80
C SER A 38 -2.43 1.33 3.05
N VAL A 39 -3.35 1.64 3.98
CA VAL A 39 -3.54 0.85 5.22
C VAL A 39 -4.01 -0.57 4.90
N THR A 40 -5.00 -0.71 4.01
CA THR A 40 -5.55 -2.02 3.64
C THR A 40 -4.50 -2.91 2.98
N VAL A 41 -3.78 -2.37 2.01
CA VAL A 41 -2.73 -3.10 1.29
C VAL A 41 -1.56 -3.43 2.22
N ASN A 42 -1.20 -2.54 3.14
CA ASN A 42 -0.18 -2.82 4.15
C ASN A 42 -0.58 -3.99 5.04
N PHE A 43 -1.84 -4.02 5.51
CA PHE A 43 -2.36 -5.15 6.28
C PHE A 43 -2.31 -6.46 5.50
N LEU A 44 -2.66 -6.43 4.21
CA LEU A 44 -2.65 -7.60 3.33
C LEU A 44 -1.23 -8.11 3.01
N CYS A 45 -0.21 -7.28 3.18
CA CYS A 45 1.21 -7.66 3.06
C CYS A 45 1.74 -8.37 4.31
N ILE A 46 1.02 -8.33 5.44
CA ILE A 46 1.43 -9.05 6.66
C ILE A 46 1.22 -10.56 6.43
N PRO A 47 2.28 -11.39 6.56
CA PRO A 47 2.15 -12.83 6.45
C PRO A 47 1.20 -13.36 7.53
N LYS A 48 0.24 -14.21 7.15
CA LYS A 48 -0.73 -14.80 8.10
C LYS A 48 -0.06 -15.55 9.26
N THR A 49 1.16 -16.04 9.08
CA THR A 49 1.98 -16.69 10.11
C THR A 49 2.42 -15.75 11.24
N ARG A 50 2.26 -14.43 11.11
CA ARG A 50 2.54 -13.44 12.17
C ARG A 50 1.29 -12.88 12.87
N LEU A 51 0.09 -13.30 12.47
CA LEU A 51 -1.17 -12.86 13.11
C LEU A 51 -1.65 -13.82 14.21
N ILE A 52 -0.97 -14.95 14.38
CA ILE A 52 -1.19 -15.92 15.45
C ILE A 52 0.08 -15.93 16.31
N GLN A 53 0.16 -15.00 17.26
CA GLN A 53 1.06 -15.07 18.41
C GLN A 53 0.24 -14.79 19.66
#